data_AF-A0A3S4ZU38-F1
#
_entry.id   AF-A0A3S4ZU38-F1
#
_cell.length_a   1.000
_cell.length_b   1.000
_cell.length_c   1.000
_cell.angle_alpha   90.00
_cell.angle_beta   90.00
_cell.angle_gamma   90.00
#
_symmetry.space_group_name_H-M   'P 1'
#
loop_
_entity.id
_entity.type
_entity.pdbx_description
1 polymer ?
#
loop_
_entity_poly.entity_id
_entity_poly.type
_entity_poly.pdbx_seq_one_letter_code
_entity_poly.pdbx_strand_id
1 'polypeptide(L)'
;MLSVGPIASGEPPETFRYRQVAMGQGQLDLALREIREAVEVGDWVCLKNLHLVTSWLPKLEKEVNSLLLVNADRAGDETDAESDLNFASTSGTSFKRDEVRPSQGAKQPSVHPYFRLWLTAEPHINFPVALTQSCLKLAYEANAYP
;
A
#
# COMPACT_ATOMS: atom_id res chain seq x y z
N MET A 1 -6.33 17.54 6.84
CA MET A 1 -5.65 16.24 7.05
C MET A 1 -6.44 15.17 6.32
N LEU A 2 -5.78 14.39 5.47
CA LEU A 2 -6.38 13.33 4.66
C LEU A 2 -5.85 11.98 5.14
N SER A 3 -6.70 10.96 5.29
CA SER A 3 -6.28 9.58 5.60
C SER A 3 -6.69 8.64 4.49
N VAL A 4 -5.80 7.71 4.12
CA VAL A 4 -6.07 6.58 3.21
C VAL A 4 -5.51 5.30 3.83
N GLY A 5 -6.34 4.26 3.95
CA GLY A 5 -5.90 2.94 4.42
C GLY A 5 -7.06 1.94 4.57
N PRO A 6 -6.76 0.63 4.55
CA PRO A 6 -7.75 -0.42 4.81
C PRO A 6 -8.39 -0.29 6.21
N ILE A 7 -9.59 -0.83 6.36
CA ILE A 7 -10.23 -1.03 7.67
C ILE A 7 -9.70 -2.36 8.21
N ALA A 8 -8.86 -2.33 9.24
CA ALA A 8 -8.31 -3.54 9.85
C ALA A 8 -9.39 -4.35 10.57
N SER A 9 -9.45 -5.66 10.31
CA SER A 9 -10.39 -6.61 10.92
C SER A 9 -9.75 -7.57 11.94
N GLY A 10 -8.49 -7.34 12.33
CA GLY A 10 -7.72 -8.21 13.25
C GLY A 10 -7.27 -7.56 14.56
N GLU A 11 -6.43 -8.27 15.32
CA GLU A 11 -5.74 -7.77 16.53
C GLU A 11 -4.62 -6.78 16.15
N PRO A 12 -4.51 -5.61 16.80
CA PRO A 12 -3.55 -4.58 16.44
C PRO A 12 -2.10 -5.08 16.63
N PRO A 13 -1.16 -4.64 15.78
CA PRO A 13 0.25 -4.99 15.95
C PRO A 13 0.78 -4.42 17.27
N GLU A 14 1.65 -5.17 17.96
CA GLU A 14 2.21 -4.76 19.25
C GLU A 14 2.95 -3.42 19.19
N THR A 15 3.55 -3.12 18.02
CA THR A 15 4.19 -1.83 17.77
C THR A 15 3.97 -1.41 16.33
N PHE A 16 3.66 -0.13 16.11
CA PHE A 16 3.68 0.50 14.79
C PHE A 16 4.64 1.68 14.80
N ARG A 17 5.37 1.90 13.71
CA ARG A 17 6.25 3.06 13.57
C ARG A 17 5.52 4.16 12.80
N TYR A 18 5.51 5.36 13.38
CA TYR A 18 5.05 6.56 12.70
C TYR A 18 6.23 7.29 12.06
N ARG A 19 6.12 7.56 10.76
CA ARG A 19 7.10 8.29 9.96
C ARG A 19 6.45 9.52 9.34
N GLN A 20 7.20 10.62 9.31
CA GLN A 20 6.72 11.85 8.70
C GLN A 20 7.76 12.43 7.75
N VAL A 21 7.31 12.89 6.60
CA VAL A 21 8.15 13.48 5.55
C VAL A 21 7.60 14.86 5.22
N ALA A 22 8.40 15.90 5.43
CA ALA A 22 8.07 17.24 4.96
C ALA A 22 8.41 17.34 3.47
N MET A 23 7.40 17.61 2.64
CA MET A 23 7.58 17.67 1.21
C MET A 23 8.30 18.96 0.82
N GLY A 24 9.31 18.80 -0.03
CA GLY A 24 10.16 19.87 -0.55
C GLY A 24 11.04 19.33 -1.68
N GLN A 25 11.92 20.16 -2.21
CA GLN A 25 12.79 19.77 -3.31
C GLN A 25 13.65 18.56 -2.91
N GLY A 26 13.65 17.52 -3.75
CA GLY A 26 14.43 16.29 -3.53
C GLY A 26 13.82 15.27 -2.55
N GLN A 27 12.65 15.52 -1.96
CA GLN A 27 12.02 14.60 -1.00
C GLN A 27 11.04 13.61 -1.65
N LEU A 28 10.82 13.71 -2.96
CA LEU A 28 9.80 12.95 -3.69
C LEU A 28 10.11 11.44 -3.68
N ASP A 29 11.35 11.06 -3.97
CA ASP A 29 11.75 9.66 -4.03
C ASP A 29 11.83 9.02 -2.64
N LEU A 30 12.27 9.80 -1.64
CA LEU A 30 12.22 9.40 -0.24
C LEU A 30 10.77 9.09 0.17
N ALA A 31 9.83 9.99 -0.11
CA ALA A 31 8.43 9.81 0.23
C ALA A 31 7.84 8.54 -0.38
N LEU A 32 8.12 8.24 -1.65
CA LEU A 32 7.66 7.00 -2.30
C LEU A 32 8.24 5.75 -1.64
N ARG A 33 9.53 5.79 -1.29
CA ARG A 33 10.19 4.67 -0.61
C ARG A 33 9.54 4.40 0.75
N GLU A 34 9.34 5.43 1.56
CA GLU A 34 8.71 5.30 2.88
C GLU A 34 7.28 4.74 2.77
N ILE A 35 6.50 5.16 1.77
CA ILE A 35 5.16 4.62 1.54
C ILE A 35 5.22 3.14 1.20
N ARG A 36 6.08 2.73 0.25
CA ARG A 36 6.19 1.33 -0.17
C ARG A 36 6.59 0.42 0.98
N GLU A 37 7.57 0.84 1.77
CA GLU A 37 8.00 0.08 2.94
C GLU A 37 6.90 0.01 4.01
N ALA A 38 6.22 1.12 4.28
CA ALA A 38 5.15 1.16 5.25
C ALA A 38 3.93 0.33 4.84
N VAL A 39 3.65 0.23 3.53
CA VAL A 39 2.59 -0.62 2.99
C VAL A 39 2.86 -2.10 3.27
N GLU A 40 4.11 -2.55 3.22
CA GLU A 40 4.48 -3.94 3.52
C GLU A 40 4.48 -4.23 5.03
N VAL A 41 4.94 -3.27 5.83
CA VAL A 41 5.11 -3.44 7.30
C VAL A 41 3.84 -3.15 8.08
N GLY A 42 2.97 -2.27 7.57
CA GLY A 42 1.81 -1.75 8.32
C GLY A 42 2.07 -0.47 9.11
N ASP A 43 3.13 0.26 8.76
CA ASP A 43 3.50 1.51 9.41
C ASP A 43 2.64 2.69 8.96
N TRP A 44 2.75 3.80 9.71
CA TRP A 44 2.01 5.01 9.42
C TRP A 44 2.94 6.04 8.81
N VAL A 45 2.55 6.59 7.66
CA VAL A 45 3.32 7.63 6.96
C VAL A 45 2.50 8.92 6.91
N CYS A 46 3.12 10.04 7.25
CA CYS A 46 2.52 11.36 7.14
C CYS A 46 3.34 12.25 6.20
N LEU A 47 2.76 12.61 5.06
CA LEU A 47 3.34 13.56 4.11
C LEU A 47 2.84 14.97 4.42
N LYS A 48 3.78 15.86 4.76
CA LYS A 48 3.49 17.24 5.11
C LYS A 48 3.76 18.21 3.98
N ASN A 49 3.09 19.36 3.97
CA ASN A 49 3.35 20.45 3.02
C ASN A 49 3.18 20.07 1.54
N LEU A 50 2.22 19.19 1.21
CA LEU A 50 2.02 18.74 -0.18
C LEU A 50 1.64 19.85 -1.16
N HIS A 51 1.15 20.98 -0.66
CA HIS A 51 0.89 22.18 -1.46
C HIS A 51 2.16 22.75 -2.13
N LEU A 52 3.36 22.41 -1.63
CA LEU A 52 4.63 22.81 -2.24
C LEU A 52 5.03 21.98 -3.47
N VAL A 53 4.40 20.81 -3.66
CA VAL A 53 4.78 19.83 -4.69
C VAL A 53 3.59 19.40 -5.55
N THR A 54 2.71 20.35 -5.89
CA THR A 54 1.45 20.07 -6.61
C THR A 54 1.63 19.35 -7.95
N SER A 55 2.71 19.62 -8.68
CA SER A 55 3.04 18.95 -9.95
C SER A 55 3.37 17.46 -9.78
N TRP A 56 3.77 17.02 -8.58
CA TRP A 56 4.08 15.62 -8.28
C TRP A 56 2.86 14.84 -7.77
N LEU A 57 1.82 15.51 -7.29
CA LEU A 57 0.64 14.86 -6.71
C LEU A 57 -0.07 13.87 -7.65
N PRO A 58 -0.19 14.10 -8.97
CA PRO A 58 -0.73 13.10 -9.89
C PRO A 58 0.09 11.80 -9.93
N LYS A 59 1.42 11.89 -9.76
CA LYS A 59 2.30 10.72 -9.67
C LYS A 59 2.08 9.98 -8.35
N LEU A 60 1.99 10.71 -7.23
CA LEU A 60 1.67 10.14 -5.93
C LEU A 60 0.32 9.39 -5.96
N GLU A 61 -0.71 10.01 -6.51
CA GLU A 61 -2.05 9.43 -6.64
C GLU A 61 -2.00 8.09 -7.38
N LYS A 62 -1.32 8.04 -8.53
CA LYS A 62 -1.18 6.82 -9.32
C LYS A 62 -0.48 5.71 -8.54
N GLU A 63 0.59 6.04 -7.81
CA GLU A 63 1.31 5.07 -6.97
C GLU A 63 0.43 4.54 -5.83
N VAL A 64 -0.25 5.42 -5.09
CA VAL A 64 -1.12 5.01 -3.97
C VAL A 64 -2.29 4.16 -4.49
N ASN A 65 -2.94 4.57 -5.58
CA ASN A 65 -4.01 3.79 -6.20
C ASN A 65 -3.50 2.43 -6.67
N SER A 66 -2.31 2.36 -7.28
CA SER A 66 -1.70 1.09 -7.69
C SER A 66 -1.42 0.17 -6.50
N LEU A 67 -1.02 0.71 -5.35
CA LEU A 67 -0.76 -0.10 -4.16
C LEU A 67 -2.07 -0.61 -3.54
N LEU A 68 -3.11 0.23 -3.49
CA LEU A 68 -4.38 -0.10 -2.83
C LEU A 68 -5.31 -0.99 -3.67
N LEU A 69 -5.39 -0.77 -4.99
CA LEU A 69 -6.33 -1.45 -5.88
C LEU A 69 -5.98 -2.91 -6.20
N VAL A 70 -4.70 -3.29 -6.08
CA VAL A 70 -4.26 -4.70 -6.32
C VAL A 70 -4.92 -5.70 -5.37
N ASN A 71 -5.51 -5.23 -4.26
CA ASN A 71 -6.03 -6.10 -3.20
C ASN A 71 -7.54 -6.38 -3.30
N ALA A 72 -8.29 -5.72 -4.18
CA ALA A 72 -9.75 -5.86 -4.24
C ALA A 72 -10.22 -7.14 -4.96
N ASP A 73 -9.41 -7.68 -5.89
CA ASP A 73 -9.83 -8.81 -6.74
C ASP A 73 -9.51 -10.20 -6.16
N ARG A 74 -9.02 -10.28 -4.91
CA ARG A 74 -8.51 -11.53 -4.31
C ARG A 74 -9.27 -12.05 -3.09
N ALA A 75 -10.37 -11.43 -2.71
CA ALA A 75 -11.21 -11.90 -1.59
C ALA A 75 -12.21 -13.02 -1.96
N GLY A 76 -12.06 -13.66 -3.13
CA GLY A 76 -12.94 -14.76 -3.53
C GLY A 76 -12.29 -15.69 -4.55
N ASP A 77 -11.57 -16.69 -4.07
CA ASP A 77 -11.59 -18.05 -4.62
C ASP A 77 -10.88 -18.99 -3.62
N GLU A 78 -11.61 -19.42 -2.59
CA GLU A 78 -11.26 -20.60 -1.80
C GLU A 78 -12.55 -21.42 -1.58
N THR A 79 -12.95 -22.20 -2.59
CA THR A 79 -13.79 -23.40 -2.42
C THR A 79 -13.50 -24.43 -3.51
N ASP A 80 -12.95 -25.55 -3.06
CA ASP A 80 -13.22 -26.94 -3.48
C ASP A 80 -12.81 -27.44 -4.87
N ALA A 81 -11.82 -28.36 -4.87
CA ALA A 81 -11.97 -29.65 -5.56
C ALA A 81 -10.90 -30.65 -5.08
N GLU A 82 -11.25 -31.44 -4.07
CA GLU A 82 -10.74 -32.81 -4.00
C GLU A 82 -11.16 -33.55 -5.28
N SER A 83 -10.21 -34.08 -6.03
CA SER A 83 -10.49 -35.13 -7.01
C SER A 83 -9.52 -36.27 -6.77
N ASP A 84 -10.08 -37.26 -6.11
CA ASP A 84 -9.49 -38.53 -5.81
C ASP A 84 -9.33 -39.39 -7.08
N LEU A 85 -8.24 -40.18 -7.11
CA LEU A 85 -8.03 -41.44 -7.83
C LEU A 85 -7.29 -41.47 -9.21
N ASN A 86 -6.01 -41.85 -9.08
CA ASN A 86 -5.34 -43.04 -9.66
C ASN A 86 -5.02 -43.15 -11.16
N PHE A 87 -3.73 -43.40 -11.46
CA PHE A 87 -3.34 -44.61 -12.20
C PHE A 87 -1.87 -45.01 -11.91
N ALA A 88 -1.64 -46.30 -11.68
CA ALA A 88 -0.38 -46.86 -11.22
C ALA A 88 0.60 -47.24 -12.36
N SER A 89 1.90 -47.25 -12.01
CA SER A 89 2.99 -48.13 -12.46
C SER A 89 3.51 -48.05 -13.92
N THR A 90 4.83 -47.84 -14.09
CA THR A 90 5.84 -48.87 -14.52
C THR A 90 7.13 -48.25 -15.11
N SER A 91 8.27 -48.62 -14.52
CA SER A 91 9.65 -48.73 -15.06
C SER A 91 10.33 -47.59 -15.86
N GLY A 92 11.44 -47.09 -15.28
CA GLY A 92 12.78 -47.08 -15.92
C GLY A 92 13.07 -46.09 -17.05
N THR A 93 13.79 -45.00 -16.74
CA THR A 93 15.14 -44.69 -17.29
C THR A 93 15.63 -43.32 -16.79
N SER A 94 16.93 -43.27 -16.51
CA SER A 94 17.66 -42.17 -15.89
C SER A 94 17.74 -40.91 -16.77
N PHE A 95 17.22 -39.80 -16.28
CA PHE A 95 17.62 -38.45 -16.71
C PHE A 95 17.71 -37.57 -15.47
N LYS A 96 18.94 -37.24 -15.05
CA LYS A 96 19.22 -36.21 -14.05
C LYS A 96 18.74 -34.88 -14.62
N ARG A 97 17.54 -34.45 -14.21
CA ARG A 97 17.06 -33.09 -14.40
C ARG A 97 17.76 -32.27 -13.32
N ASP A 98 18.71 -31.42 -13.72
CA ASP A 98 19.31 -30.43 -12.81
C ASP A 98 18.16 -29.67 -12.14
N GLU A 99 18.08 -29.84 -10.82
CA GLU A 99 17.11 -29.18 -9.95
C GLU A 99 17.48 -27.70 -9.85
N VAL A 100 17.10 -26.94 -10.85
CA VAL A 100 17.02 -25.48 -10.74
C VAL A 100 15.80 -25.19 -9.87
N ARG A 101 16.03 -25.02 -8.56
CA ARG A 101 15.14 -24.25 -7.70
C ARG A 101 15.44 -22.76 -7.95
N PRO A 102 14.56 -21.97 -8.60
CA PRO A 102 14.51 -20.56 -8.29
C PRO A 102 13.83 -20.44 -6.93
N SER A 103 14.66 -20.17 -5.94
CA SER A 103 14.32 -19.65 -4.64
C SER A 103 13.28 -18.51 -4.71
N GLN A 104 12.32 -18.58 -3.78
CA GLN A 104 11.48 -17.48 -3.29
C GLN A 104 10.40 -16.98 -4.25
N GLY A 105 9.17 -17.45 -3.99
CA GLY A 105 7.97 -16.86 -4.56
C GLY A 105 7.96 -15.36 -4.32
N ALA A 106 7.78 -14.59 -5.39
CA ALA A 106 7.54 -13.17 -5.32
C ALA A 106 6.38 -12.94 -4.35
N LYS A 107 6.66 -12.38 -3.16
CA LYS A 107 5.63 -11.90 -2.25
C LYS A 107 4.80 -10.90 -3.06
N GLN A 108 3.57 -11.28 -3.38
CA GLN A 108 2.60 -10.38 -3.99
C GLN A 108 2.49 -9.16 -3.06
N PRO A 109 2.50 -7.92 -3.58
CA PRO A 109 2.42 -6.72 -2.74
C PRO A 109 1.01 -6.60 -2.16
N SER A 110 0.74 -7.29 -1.06
CA SER A 110 -0.50 -7.13 -0.29
C SER A 110 -0.36 -5.94 0.63
N VAL A 111 -1.28 -4.97 0.56
CA VAL A 111 -1.28 -3.84 1.50
C VAL A 111 -1.57 -4.35 2.90
N HIS A 112 -0.72 -4.00 3.84
CA HIS A 112 -0.90 -4.40 5.22
C HIS A 112 -2.16 -3.73 5.81
N PRO A 113 -3.03 -4.47 6.52
CA PRO A 113 -4.31 -3.96 7.01
C PRO A 113 -4.19 -2.77 7.97
N TYR A 114 -3.04 -2.65 8.65
CA TYR A 114 -2.75 -1.55 9.59
C TYR A 114 -2.06 -0.34 8.97
N PHE A 115 -1.71 -0.40 7.69
CA PHE A 115 -1.09 0.72 7.00
C PHE A 115 -2.02 1.94 7.00
N ARG A 116 -1.45 3.11 7.30
CA ARG A 116 -2.15 4.39 7.19
C ARG A 116 -1.29 5.43 6.52
N LEU A 117 -1.86 6.08 5.51
CA LEU A 117 -1.26 7.24 4.85
C LEU A 117 -2.00 8.51 5.24
N TRP A 118 -1.26 9.46 5.82
CA TRP A 118 -1.75 10.78 6.20
C TRP A 118 -1.17 11.86 5.29
N LEU A 119 -2.01 12.78 4.82
CA LEU A 119 -1.59 13.89 3.97
C LEU A 119 -1.99 15.22 4.62
N THR A 120 -1.06 16.18 4.65
CA THR A 120 -1.35 17.56 5.08
C THR A 120 -0.97 18.54 3.98
N ALA A 121 -1.87 19.47 3.67
CA ALA A 121 -1.67 20.53 2.71
C ALA A 121 -2.48 21.77 3.14
N GLU A 122 -2.02 22.95 2.74
CA GLU A 122 -2.86 24.14 2.73
C GLU A 122 -3.78 24.11 1.50
N PRO A 123 -4.93 24.80 1.52
CA PRO A 123 -5.77 24.95 0.35
C PRO A 123 -4.98 25.49 -0.84
N HIS A 124 -5.04 24.80 -1.98
CA HIS A 124 -4.31 25.19 -3.18
C HIS A 124 -5.11 24.90 -4.45
N ILE A 125 -5.13 25.84 -5.39
CA ILE A 125 -5.95 25.75 -6.63
C ILE A 125 -5.58 24.56 -7.53
N ASN A 126 -4.28 24.26 -7.64
CA ASN A 126 -3.77 23.13 -8.43
C ASN A 126 -3.74 21.80 -7.67
N PHE A 127 -4.41 21.70 -6.52
CA PHE A 127 -4.46 20.44 -5.79
C PHE A 127 -5.36 19.44 -6.55
N PRO A 128 -4.92 18.19 -6.84
CA PRO A 128 -5.71 17.25 -7.61
C PRO A 128 -7.02 16.90 -6.92
N VAL A 129 -8.14 17.17 -7.60
CA VAL A 129 -9.48 16.89 -7.09
C VAL A 129 -9.65 15.41 -6.78
N ALA A 130 -9.07 14.54 -7.61
CA ALA A 130 -9.13 13.09 -7.45
C ALA A 130 -8.56 12.61 -6.10
N LEU A 131 -7.37 13.08 -5.71
CA LEU A 131 -6.83 12.83 -4.36
C LEU A 131 -7.79 13.28 -3.27
N THR A 132 -8.43 14.44 -3.43
CA THR A 132 -9.38 14.90 -2.41
C THR A 132 -10.62 14.02 -2.33
N GLN A 133 -11.11 13.49 -3.45
CA GLN A 133 -12.31 12.64 -3.49
C GLN A 133 -12.05 11.25 -2.90
N SER A 134 -10.83 10.71 -3.07
CA SER A 134 -10.43 9.41 -2.53
C SER A 134 -10.03 9.43 -1.05
N CYS A 135 -9.93 10.62 -0.45
CA CYS A 135 -9.47 10.79 0.92
C CYS A 135 -10.59 11.23 1.87
N LEU A 136 -10.53 10.77 3.13
CA LEU A 136 -11.31 11.37 4.21
C LEU A 136 -10.79 12.80 4.50
N LYS A 137 -11.62 13.82 4.35
CA LYS A 137 -11.22 15.24 4.54
C LYS A 137 -11.47 15.71 5.97
N LEU A 138 -10.42 16.22 6.63
CA LEU A 138 -10.52 16.92 7.90
C LEU A 138 -9.98 18.35 7.74
N ALA A 139 -10.80 19.34 8.12
CA ALA A 139 -10.36 20.73 8.26
C ALA A 139 -9.88 20.96 9.70
N TYR A 140 -8.78 21.71 9.85
CA TYR A 140 -8.31 22.18 11.15
C TYR A 140 -8.42 23.69 11.16
N GLU A 141 -9.21 24.22 12.09
CA GLU A 141 -9.41 25.65 12.29
C GLU A 141 -9.18 25.99 13.76
N ALA A 142 -8.60 27.16 14.03
CA ALA A 142 -8.44 27.64 15.39
C ALA A 142 -9.79 28.14 15.91
N ASN A 143 -10.18 27.73 17.12
CA ASN A 143 -11.33 28.34 17.77
C ASN A 143 -11.05 29.83 17.94
N ALA A 144 -11.93 30.66 17.38
CA ALA A 144 -11.90 32.09 17.67
C ALA A 144 -12.09 32.27 19.17
N TYR A 145 -11.11 32.87 19.84
CA TYR A 145 -11.28 33.31 21.23
C TYR A 145 -12.33 34.45 21.25
N PRO A 146 -13.20 34.47 22.27
CA PRO A 146 -14.30 35.43 22.37
C PRO A 146 -13.85 36.87 22.55
#